data_AF-A0A6V7WE42-F1
#
_entry.id   AF-A0A6V7WE42-F1
#
_cell.length_a   1.000
_cell.length_b   1.000
_cell.length_c   1.000
_cell.angle_alpha   90.00
_cell.angle_beta   90.00
_cell.angle_gamma   90.00
#
_symmetry.space_group_name_H-M   'P 1'
#
loop_
_entity.id
_entity.type
_entity.pdbx_description
1 polymer ?
#
loop_
_entity_poly.entity_id
_entity_poly.type
_entity_poly.pdbx_seq_one_letter_code
_entity_poly.pdbx_strand_id
1 'polypeptide(L)'
;MLNEAVDRLLKEVQKERWTLVDVHISPSVIAIFEAKGVKRQIASCRVRYLSFLGIGRDTKHCAFIVAQSADHFICYVFHTEPSANSLAKTIEAACKLRYQKVLDAHLTSPNDPLSRSMPTLDEWNQTQRGTRF
;
A
#
# COMPACT_ATOMS: atom_id res chain seq x y z
N MET A 1 -14.21 -4.24 -5.13
CA MET A 1 -12.87 -4.09 -5.75
C MET A 1 -11.74 -4.81 -5.02
N LEU A 2 -11.24 -4.37 -3.84
CA LEU A 2 -10.08 -5.06 -3.19
C LEU A 2 -10.40 -6.52 -2.84
N ASN A 3 -11.48 -6.75 -2.09
CA ASN A 3 -11.88 -8.10 -1.67
C ASN A 3 -12.09 -9.03 -2.87
N GLU A 4 -12.70 -8.55 -3.95
CA GLU A 4 -12.86 -9.33 -5.18
C GLU A 4 -11.52 -9.67 -5.84
N ALA A 5 -10.55 -8.73 -5.86
CA ALA A 5 -9.22 -8.99 -6.41
C ALA A 5 -8.46 -10.03 -5.57
N VAL A 6 -8.56 -9.93 -4.24
CA VAL A 6 -8.01 -10.93 -3.30
C VAL A 6 -8.67 -12.29 -3.52
N ASP A 7 -10.00 -12.35 -3.53
CA ASP A 7 -10.76 -13.60 -3.70
C ASP A 7 -10.48 -14.26 -5.06
N ARG A 8 -10.33 -13.48 -6.14
CA ARG A 8 -9.96 -13.99 -7.47
C ARG A 8 -8.56 -14.59 -7.46
N LEU A 9 -7.57 -13.86 -6.93
CA LEU A 9 -6.19 -14.34 -6.88
C LEU A 9 -6.06 -15.61 -6.04
N LEU A 10 -6.74 -15.68 -4.89
CA LEU A 10 -6.72 -16.86 -4.01
C LEU A 10 -7.37 -18.09 -4.64
N LYS A 11 -8.28 -17.92 -5.61
CA LYS A 11 -8.88 -19.03 -6.37
C LYS A 11 -7.97 -19.51 -7.50
N GLU A 12 -7.25 -18.60 -8.15
CA GLU A 12 -6.39 -18.90 -9.29
C GLU A 12 -5.02 -19.46 -8.84
N VAL A 13 -4.49 -18.97 -7.73
CA VAL A 13 -3.16 -19.32 -7.23
C VAL A 13 -3.26 -20.18 -5.97
N GLN A 14 -3.01 -21.47 -6.16
CA GLN A 14 -2.93 -22.44 -5.07
C GLN A 14 -1.82 -22.09 -4.07
N LYS A 15 -2.04 -22.43 -2.78
CA LYS A 15 -1.14 -22.07 -1.66
C LYS A 15 0.27 -22.61 -1.81
N GLU A 16 0.42 -23.75 -2.46
CA GLU A 16 1.70 -24.42 -2.71
C GLU A 16 2.60 -23.60 -3.65
N ARG A 17 2.02 -22.69 -4.42
CA ARG A 17 2.74 -21.77 -5.32
C ARG A 17 3.05 -20.43 -4.67
N TRP A 18 2.70 -20.22 -3.41
CA TRP A 18 2.98 -18.97 -2.72
C TRP A 18 4.48 -18.85 -2.40
N THR A 19 5.03 -17.69 -2.69
CA THR A 19 6.43 -17.39 -2.40
C THR A 19 6.53 -16.70 -1.04
N LEU A 20 7.44 -17.18 -0.18
CA LEU A 20 7.77 -16.49 1.05
C LEU A 20 8.58 -15.23 0.72
N VAL A 21 8.20 -14.08 1.27
CA VAL A 21 8.78 -12.79 0.92
C VAL A 21 9.20 -11.98 2.13
N ASP A 22 10.30 -11.23 1.97
CA ASP A 22 10.69 -10.13 2.85
C ASP A 22 10.11 -8.82 2.28
N VAL A 23 9.35 -8.07 3.08
CA VAL A 23 8.75 -6.78 2.66
C VAL A 23 9.47 -5.63 3.36
N HIS A 24 10.19 -4.83 2.58
CA HIS A 24 10.92 -3.66 3.05
C HIS A 24 10.10 -2.40 2.74
N ILE A 25 9.72 -1.67 3.79
CA ILE A 25 8.81 -0.53 3.68
C ILE A 25 9.55 0.75 4.03
N SER A 26 9.53 1.72 3.11
CA SER A 26 9.98 3.09 3.32
C SER A 26 8.91 4.07 2.85
N PRO A 27 8.93 5.35 3.27
CA PRO A 27 7.98 6.35 2.77
C PRO A 27 8.03 6.56 1.26
N SER A 28 9.12 6.17 0.57
CA SER A 28 9.21 6.36 -0.89
C SER A 28 8.84 5.09 -1.66
N VAL A 29 9.22 3.92 -1.15
CA VAL A 29 9.16 2.64 -1.86
C VAL A 29 8.84 1.49 -0.90
N ILE A 30 7.97 0.58 -1.35
CA ILE A 30 7.76 -0.75 -0.78
C ILE A 30 8.47 -1.75 -1.70
N ALA A 31 9.51 -2.41 -1.21
CA ALA A 31 10.28 -3.39 -1.96
C ALA A 31 10.00 -4.80 -1.42
N ILE A 32 9.80 -5.75 -2.33
CA ILE A 32 9.44 -7.14 -2.02
C ILE A 32 10.55 -8.03 -2.53
N PHE A 33 11.12 -8.84 -1.65
CA PHE A 33 12.22 -9.75 -1.95
C PHE A 33 11.78 -11.19 -1.73
N GLU A 34 12.25 -12.10 -2.57
CA GLU A 34 12.12 -13.53 -2.30
C GLU A 34 12.96 -13.90 -1.07
N ALA A 35 12.33 -14.52 -0.07
CA ALA A 35 12.99 -14.87 1.18
C ALA A 35 13.81 -16.17 1.09
N LYS A 36 13.48 -17.05 0.14
CA LYS A 36 14.21 -18.31 -0.08
C LYS A 36 15.31 -18.10 -1.12
N GLY A 37 16.54 -18.50 -0.79
CA GLY A 37 17.68 -18.47 -1.72
C GLY A 37 18.40 -17.12 -1.79
N VAL A 38 18.81 -16.70 -2.98
CA VAL A 38 19.47 -15.41 -3.20
C VAL A 38 18.41 -14.32 -3.09
N LYS A 39 18.58 -13.35 -2.18
CA LYS A 39 17.66 -12.23 -1.96
C LYS A 39 17.46 -11.40 -3.23
N ARG A 40 16.53 -11.84 -4.09
CA ARG A 40 16.17 -11.20 -5.35
C ARG A 40 14.95 -10.32 -5.12
N GLN A 41 15.04 -9.07 -5.56
CA GLN A 41 13.88 -8.19 -5.57
C GLN A 41 12.90 -8.66 -6.65
N ILE A 42 11.69 -9.03 -6.24
CA ILE A 42 10.64 -9.49 -7.16
C ILE A 42 9.65 -8.39 -7.51
N ALA A 43 9.53 -7.36 -6.67
CA ALA A 43 8.70 -6.19 -6.96
C ALA A 43 9.19 -4.95 -6.18
N SER A 44 8.89 -3.78 -6.74
CA SER A 44 9.16 -2.48 -6.14
C SER A 44 8.03 -1.53 -6.48
N CYS A 45 7.38 -1.01 -5.44
CA CYS A 45 6.19 -0.19 -5.55
C CYS A 45 6.49 1.19 -4.97
N ARG A 46 6.30 2.24 -5.77
CA ARG A 46 6.42 3.62 -5.28
C ARG A 46 5.17 3.98 -4.49
N VAL A 47 5.35 4.41 -3.23
CA VAL A 47 4.24 4.75 -2.32
C VAL A 47 3.32 5.82 -2.91
N ARG A 48 3.87 6.76 -3.69
CA ARG A 48 3.09 7.82 -4.35
C ARG A 48 2.05 7.33 -5.38
N TYR A 49 2.14 6.08 -5.82
CA TYR A 49 1.21 5.48 -6.78
C TYR A 49 0.33 4.41 -6.14
N LEU A 50 0.47 4.18 -4.84
CA LEU A 50 -0.44 3.33 -4.09
C LEU A 50 -1.78 4.05 -3.98
N SER A 51 -2.81 3.48 -4.60
CA SER A 51 -4.16 4.06 -4.65
C SER A 51 -5.09 3.46 -3.61
N PHE A 52 -4.86 2.20 -3.23
CA PHE A 52 -5.69 1.49 -2.25
C PHE A 52 -4.85 0.57 -1.38
N LEU A 53 -5.22 0.44 -0.11
CA LEU A 53 -4.67 -0.51 0.86
C LEU A 53 -5.82 -1.04 1.71
N GLY A 54 -5.83 -2.34 2.00
CA GLY A 54 -6.82 -2.89 2.92
C GLY A 54 -6.55 -4.31 3.35
N ILE A 55 -7.31 -4.74 4.35
CA ILE A 55 -7.39 -6.13 4.81
C ILE A 55 -8.49 -6.82 4.01
N GLY A 56 -8.25 -8.07 3.60
CA GLY A 56 -9.24 -8.90 2.94
C GLY A 56 -10.36 -9.32 3.89
N ARG A 57 -11.34 -10.09 3.38
CA ARG A 57 -12.40 -10.68 4.23
C ARG A 57 -11.83 -11.57 5.34
N ASP A 58 -10.73 -12.26 5.04
CA ASP A 58 -9.91 -12.96 6.02
C ASP A 58 -8.80 -12.01 6.50
N THR A 59 -8.68 -11.84 7.81
CA THR A 59 -7.74 -10.92 8.46
C THR A 59 -6.28 -11.29 8.23
N LYS A 60 -6.01 -12.49 7.72
CA LYS A 60 -4.67 -12.95 7.32
C LYS A 60 -4.25 -12.43 5.96
N HIS A 61 -5.17 -11.88 5.17
CA HIS A 61 -4.87 -11.30 3.87
C HIS A 61 -4.85 -9.78 3.96
N CYS A 62 -3.79 -9.15 3.49
CA CYS A 62 -3.82 -7.73 3.14
C CYS A 62 -3.44 -7.55 1.69
N ALA A 63 -3.94 -6.49 1.08
CA ALA A 63 -3.57 -6.16 -0.27
C ALA A 63 -3.48 -4.65 -0.48
N PHE A 64 -2.65 -4.26 -1.44
CA PHE A 64 -2.60 -2.88 -1.91
C PHE A 64 -2.59 -2.83 -3.44
N ILE A 65 -3.15 -1.76 -3.99
CA ILE A 65 -3.27 -1.51 -5.42
C ILE A 65 -2.35 -0.35 -5.78
N VAL A 66 -1.56 -0.54 -6.83
CA VAL A 66 -0.63 0.46 -7.36
C VAL A 66 -0.97 0.76 -8.81
N ALA A 67 -1.08 2.04 -9.15
CA ALA A 67 -1.14 2.48 -10.54
C ALA A 67 0.25 2.38 -11.18
N GLN A 68 0.40 1.59 -12.25
CA GLN A 68 1.62 1.60 -13.08
C GLN A 68 1.52 2.61 -14.24
N SER A 69 0.31 2.82 -14.75
CA SER A 69 -0.02 3.85 -15.74
C SER A 69 -1.46 4.32 -15.50
N ALA A 70 -1.98 5.24 -16.32
CA ALA A 70 -3.32 5.81 -16.13
C ALA A 70 -4.43 4.75 -16.06
N ASP A 71 -4.33 3.69 -16.89
CA ASP A 71 -5.34 2.63 -17.00
C ASP A 71 -4.83 1.25 -16.57
N HIS A 72 -3.60 1.17 -16.02
CA HIS A 72 -3.02 -0.09 -15.57
C HIS A 72 -2.74 -0.08 -14.08
N PHE A 73 -3.40 -1.00 -13.37
CA PHE A 73 -3.28 -1.17 -11.93
C PHE A 73 -2.84 -2.59 -11.60
N ILE A 74 -1.94 -2.72 -10.62
CA ILE A 74 -1.51 -4.01 -10.09
C ILE A 74 -1.93 -4.12 -8.62
N CYS A 75 -2.57 -5.24 -8.29
CA CYS A 75 -2.90 -5.61 -6.93
C CYS A 75 -1.85 -6.57 -6.38
N TYR A 76 -1.22 -6.22 -5.25
CA TYR A 76 -0.34 -7.11 -4.51
C TYR A 76 -1.09 -7.63 -3.29
N VAL A 77 -1.16 -8.96 -3.16
CA VAL A 77 -1.84 -9.64 -2.06
C VAL A 77 -0.82 -10.40 -1.23
N PHE A 78 -0.90 -10.24 0.07
CA PHE A 78 -0.02 -10.89 1.04
C PHE A 78 -0.85 -11.71 2.00
N HIS A 79 -0.34 -12.89 2.33
CA HIS A 79 -0.82 -13.69 3.43
C HIS A 79 0.17 -13.60 4.58
N THR A 80 -0.31 -13.35 5.79
CA THR A 80 0.52 -13.23 7.00
C THR A 80 -0.19 -13.85 8.19
N GLU A 81 0.57 -14.55 9.04
CA GLU A 81 0.08 -15.18 10.27
C GLU A 81 0.61 -14.43 11.50
N PRO A 82 -0.20 -14.24 12.57
CA PRO A 82 -1.60 -14.65 12.70
C PRO A 82 -2.59 -13.69 12.04
N SER A 83 -2.18 -12.48 11.64
CA SER A 83 -3.00 -11.49 10.94
C SER A 83 -2.16 -10.48 10.16
N ALA A 84 -2.75 -9.87 9.14
CA ALA A 84 -2.12 -8.86 8.27
C ALA A 84 -2.19 -7.43 8.79
N ASN A 85 -2.76 -7.24 9.98
CA ASN A 85 -2.93 -5.93 10.60
C ASN A 85 -1.61 -5.18 10.81
N SER A 86 -0.55 -5.90 11.21
CA SER A 86 0.77 -5.28 11.42
C SER A 86 1.32 -4.74 10.10
N LEU A 87 1.33 -5.58 9.06
CA LEU A 87 1.81 -5.21 7.73
C LEU A 87 1.01 -4.03 7.15
N ALA A 88 -0.32 -4.08 7.21
CA ALA A 88 -1.16 -3.00 6.73
C ALA A 88 -0.88 -1.68 7.48
N LYS A 89 -0.76 -1.71 8.81
CA LYS A 89 -0.43 -0.50 9.59
C LYS A 89 0.94 0.08 9.24
N THR A 90 1.94 -0.77 8.98
CA THR A 90 3.27 -0.29 8.55
C THR A 90 3.20 0.38 7.17
N ILE A 91 2.45 -0.19 6.22
CA ILE A 91 2.25 0.42 4.90
C ILE A 91 1.46 1.73 5.03
N GLU A 92 0.42 1.76 5.85
CA GLU A 92 -0.37 2.97 6.13
C GLU A 92 0.51 4.09 6.69
N ALA A 93 1.36 3.79 7.67
CA ALA A 93 2.30 4.76 8.24
C ALA A 93 3.27 5.30 7.19
N ALA A 94 3.78 4.46 6.29
CA ALA A 94 4.64 4.89 5.19
C ALA A 94 3.90 5.83 4.22
N CYS A 95 2.63 5.53 3.91
CA CYS A 95 1.78 6.39 3.07
C CYS A 95 1.55 7.76 3.73
N LYS A 96 1.24 7.78 5.03
CA LYS A 96 1.09 9.02 5.82
C LYS A 96 2.36 9.85 5.81
N LEU A 97 3.51 9.24 6.07
CA LEU A 97 4.81 9.94 6.05
C LEU A 97 5.14 10.47 4.66
N ARG A 98 4.78 9.74 3.59
CA ARG A 98 4.98 10.21 2.22
C ARG A 98 4.11 11.42 1.91
N TYR A 99 2.84 11.37 2.30
CA TYR A 99 1.90 12.45 2.10
C TYR A 99 2.33 13.71 2.88
N GLN A 100 2.71 13.55 4.15
CA GLN A 100 3.22 14.64 4.98
C GLN A 100 4.43 15.33 4.33
N LYS A 101 5.40 14.56 3.80
CA LYS A 101 6.57 15.13 3.10
C LYS A 101 6.19 15.95 1.86
N VAL A 102 5.10 15.61 1.19
CA VAL A 102 4.59 16.39 0.06
C VAL A 102 3.98 17.70 0.58
N LEU A 103 3.14 17.63 1.62
CA LEU A 103 2.58 18.82 2.26
C LEU A 103 3.67 19.81 2.71
N ASP A 104 4.68 19.33 3.43
CA ASP A 104 5.77 20.16 3.94
C ASP A 104 6.56 20.85 2.80
N ALA A 105 6.79 20.15 1.68
CA ALA A 105 7.45 20.71 0.51
C ALA A 105 6.64 21.83 -0.17
N HIS A 106 5.30 21.77 -0.12
CA HIS A 106 4.44 22.83 -0.64
C HIS A 106 4.29 24.01 0.35
N LEU A 107 4.29 23.74 1.66
CA LEU A 107 4.23 24.80 2.70
C LEU A 107 5.49 25.68 2.73
N THR A 108 6.63 25.13 2.32
CA THR A 108 7.89 25.87 2.16
C THR A 108 7.94 26.73 0.89
N SER A 109 6.92 26.67 0.02
CA SER A 109 6.70 27.57 -1.12
C SER A 109 5.47 28.46 -0.87
N PRO A 110 5.59 29.56 -0.10
CA PRO A 110 4.46 30.38 0.37
C PRO A 110 3.63 31.08 -0.73
N ASN A 111 4.03 30.98 -2.01
CA ASN A 111 3.31 31.53 -3.16
C ASN A 111 2.57 30.49 -4.02
N ASP A 112 2.53 29.22 -3.63
CA ASP A 112 1.83 28.19 -4.42
C ASP A 112 0.32 28.13 -4.05
N PRO A 113 -0.61 28.50 -4.95
CA PRO A 113 -2.05 28.46 -4.68
C PRO A 113 -2.58 27.05 -4.36
N LEU A 114 -1.84 25.98 -4.72
CA LEU A 114 -2.21 24.60 -4.39
C LEU A 114 -2.11 24.29 -2.89
N SER A 115 -1.25 25.00 -2.15
CA SER A 115 -1.06 24.82 -0.70
C SER A 115 -2.35 25.05 0.11
N ARG A 116 -3.24 25.91 -0.38
CA ARG A 116 -4.53 26.24 0.28
C ARG A 116 -5.63 25.21 0.02
N SER A 117 -5.42 24.30 -0.93
CA SER A 117 -6.42 23.30 -1.36
C SER A 117 -6.08 21.86 -0.93
N MET A 118 -4.87 21.62 -0.39
CA MET A 118 -4.49 20.29 0.05
C MET A 118 -5.12 19.96 1.41
N PRO A 119 -5.79 18.79 1.54
CA PRO A 119 -6.36 18.38 2.80
C PRO A 119 -5.27 18.09 3.83
N THR A 120 -5.52 18.51 5.07
CA THR A 120 -4.69 18.25 6.24
C THR A 120 -4.55 16.75 6.51
N LEU A 121 -3.53 16.36 7.27
CA LEU A 121 -3.34 14.96 7.67
C LEU A 121 -4.56 14.42 8.44
N ASP A 122 -5.26 15.28 9.18
CA ASP A 122 -6.48 14.94 9.90
C ASP A 122 -7.66 14.69 8.97
N GLU A 123 -7.84 15.50 7.92
CA GLU A 123 -8.85 15.27 6.88
C GLU A 123 -8.56 13.99 6.09
N TRP A 124 -7.29 13.68 5.83
CA TRP A 124 -6.89 12.41 5.23
C TRP A 124 -7.24 11.24 6.16
N ASN A 125 -6.90 11.33 7.45
CA ASN A 125 -7.24 10.31 8.45
C ASN A 125 -8.77 10.13 8.62
N GLN A 126 -9.56 11.17 8.37
CA GLN A 126 -11.03 11.10 8.38
C GLN A 126 -11.58 10.51 7.08
N THR A 127 -11.01 10.85 5.93
CA THR A 127 -11.36 10.25 4.62
C THR A 127 -11.11 8.75 4.63
N GLN A 128 -9.97 8.32 5.18
CA GLN A 128 -9.66 6.89 5.35
C GLN A 128 -10.56 6.19 6.38
N ARG A 129 -11.13 6.92 7.35
CA ARG A 129 -12.13 6.38 8.30
C ARG A 129 -13.55 6.32 7.71
N GLY A 130 -13.86 7.19 6.75
CA GLY A 130 -15.15 7.27 6.06
C GLY A 130 -15.36 6.17 5.02
N THR A 131 -14.28 5.73 4.36
CA THR A 131 -14.23 4.40 3.75
C THR A 131 -14.07 3.37 4.86
N ARG A 132 -15.20 2.91 5.41
CA ARG A 132 -15.21 1.72 6.27
C ARG A 132 -14.38 0.62 5.61
N PHE A 133 -13.39 0.12 6.36
CA PHE A 133 -12.78 -1.18 6.15
C PHE A 133 -13.85 -2.27 6.04
#